data_AF-A0A1F0Q488-F1
#
_entry.id   AF-A0A1F0Q488-F1
#
_cell.length_a   1.000
_cell.length_b   1.000
_cell.length_c   1.000
_cell.angle_alpha   90.00
_cell.angle_beta   90.00
_cell.angle_gamma   90.00
#
_symmetry.space_group_name_H-M   'P 1'
#
loop_
_entity.id
_entity.type
_entity.pdbx_description
1 polymer ?
#
loop_
_entity_poly.entity_id
_entity_poly.type
_entity_poly.pdbx_seq_one_letter_code
_entity_poly.pdbx_strand_id
1 'polypeptide(L)'
;MCSHPVHFPCLICTFMGTWDVGPFDNHAACEVLAAIRDGSFDLDTFKRSCVDSPIDVDDAGVIIALGALATTPVDRLPAGISADDVKVLRTPQTRAWLRKKINTAMEPNSSPIYALWETTGELELWLRRTRAALP
;
A
#
# COMPACT_ATOMS: atom_id res chain seq x y z
N MET A 1 20.35 -40.18 -13.63
CA MET A 1 20.33 -38.89 -14.32
C MET A 1 19.17 -38.08 -13.79
N CYS A 2 19.50 -37.02 -13.03
CA CYS A 2 18.70 -35.88 -12.59
C CYS A 2 17.31 -36.13 -11.95
N SER A 3 17.31 -36.65 -10.71
CA SER A 3 16.25 -36.35 -9.74
C SER A 3 16.62 -35.05 -9.03
N HIS A 4 15.85 -33.97 -9.24
CA HIS A 4 15.94 -32.73 -8.47
C HIS A 4 14.94 -32.79 -7.31
N PRO A 5 15.37 -32.87 -6.04
CA PRO A 5 14.51 -32.51 -4.94
C PRO A 5 14.47 -30.98 -4.84
N VAL A 6 13.32 -30.37 -5.14
CA VAL A 6 13.02 -28.97 -4.79
C VAL A 6 12.85 -28.88 -3.28
N HIS A 7 13.98 -28.81 -2.59
CA HIS A 7 14.05 -28.47 -1.17
C HIS A 7 14.00 -26.94 -1.09
N PHE A 8 12.82 -26.37 -0.84
CA PHE A 8 12.66 -25.00 -0.36
C PHE A 8 12.60 -25.05 1.17
N PRO A 9 13.70 -24.76 1.91
CA PRO A 9 13.60 -24.54 3.33
C PRO A 9 13.24 -23.07 3.55
N CYS A 10 11.96 -22.73 3.45
CA CYS A 10 11.47 -21.45 4.00
C CYS A 10 10.81 -21.74 5.35
N LEU A 11 11.64 -22.20 6.29
CA LEU A 11 11.28 -22.37 7.69
C LEU A 11 12.23 -21.48 8.48
N ILE A 12 11.76 -20.25 8.69
CA ILE A 12 12.01 -19.27 9.78
C ILE A 12 11.76 -17.88 9.16
N CYS A 13 10.50 -17.48 9.04
CA CYS A 13 10.13 -16.07 8.87
C CYS A 13 8.94 -15.80 9.78
N THR A 14 9.25 -15.66 11.06
CA THR A 14 8.28 -15.57 12.14
C THR A 14 7.57 -14.22 12.07
N PHE A 15 6.27 -14.29 11.78
CA PHE A 15 5.19 -13.31 11.98
C PHE A 15 4.84 -12.24 10.92
N MET A 16 5.70 -11.81 9.99
CA MET A 16 5.26 -10.93 8.86
C MET A 16 6.05 -11.17 7.57
N GLY A 17 6.13 -12.42 7.10
CA GLY A 17 6.94 -12.82 5.93
C GLY A 17 6.57 -12.22 4.57
N THR A 18 5.67 -11.23 4.52
CA THR A 18 5.20 -10.58 3.29
C THR A 18 5.23 -9.06 3.36
N TRP A 19 5.55 -8.42 4.50
CA TRP A 19 5.55 -6.95 4.65
C TRP A 19 6.96 -6.41 4.97
N ASP A 20 7.47 -5.53 4.11
CA ASP A 20 8.52 -4.56 4.46
C ASP A 20 7.86 -3.21 4.85
N VAL A 21 8.63 -2.23 5.32
CA VAL A 21 8.11 -0.91 5.76
C VAL A 21 7.80 0.03 4.60
N GLY A 22 8.02 -0.40 3.37
CA GLY A 22 7.75 0.37 2.17
C GLY A 22 6.25 0.39 1.80
N PRO A 23 5.81 1.44 1.09
CA PRO A 23 4.40 1.63 0.73
C PRO A 23 3.87 0.60 -0.29
N PHE A 24 4.74 -0.23 -0.87
CA PHE A 24 4.40 -1.24 -1.87
C PHE A 24 4.59 -2.67 -1.39
N ASP A 25 5.13 -2.85 -0.18
CA ASP A 25 5.48 -4.17 0.33
C ASP A 25 4.30 -4.85 1.04
N ASN A 26 3.11 -4.24 1.04
CA ASN A 26 1.91 -4.89 1.53
C ASN A 26 1.32 -5.82 0.47
N HIS A 27 0.84 -7.02 0.84
CA HIS A 27 0.04 -7.89 -0.04
C HIS A 27 -1.08 -7.14 -0.77
N ALA A 28 -1.87 -6.33 -0.05
CA ALA A 28 -2.92 -5.51 -0.64
C ALA A 28 -2.36 -4.44 -1.60
N ALA A 29 -1.16 -3.91 -1.33
CA ALA A 29 -0.45 -3.00 -2.23
C ALA A 29 0.01 -3.72 -3.52
N CYS A 30 0.50 -4.96 -3.42
CA CYS A 30 0.83 -5.78 -4.58
C CYS A 30 -0.41 -6.09 -5.44
N GLU A 31 -1.54 -6.42 -4.80
CA GLU A 31 -2.80 -6.70 -5.51
C GLU A 31 -3.33 -5.46 -6.24
N VAL A 32 -3.33 -4.27 -5.60
CA VAL A 32 -3.77 -3.05 -6.29
C VAL A 32 -2.83 -2.68 -7.44
N LEU A 33 -1.51 -2.88 -7.29
CA LEU A 33 -0.57 -2.66 -8.39
C LEU A 33 -0.85 -3.60 -9.57
N ALA A 34 -1.18 -4.86 -9.30
CA ALA A 34 -1.57 -5.83 -10.34
C ALA A 34 -2.89 -5.42 -11.02
N ALA A 35 -3.89 -5.00 -10.24
CA ALA A 35 -5.18 -4.54 -10.78
C ALA A 35 -5.05 -3.26 -11.61
N ILE A 36 -4.17 -2.33 -11.22
CA ILE A 36 -3.85 -1.13 -12.02
C ILE A 36 -3.20 -1.54 -13.34
N ARG A 37 -2.23 -2.47 -13.33
CA ARG A 37 -1.52 -2.93 -14.54
C ARG A 37 -2.42 -3.61 -15.55
N ASP A 38 -3.39 -4.40 -15.07
CA ASP A 38 -4.36 -5.11 -15.91
C ASP A 38 -5.56 -4.24 -16.31
N GLY A 39 -5.67 -3.02 -15.74
CA GLY A 39 -6.76 -2.09 -16.00
C GLY A 39 -8.08 -2.46 -15.31
N SER A 40 -8.06 -3.41 -14.37
CA SER A 40 -9.23 -3.84 -13.59
C SER A 40 -9.47 -3.01 -12.33
N PHE A 41 -8.52 -2.16 -11.93
CA PHE A 41 -8.68 -1.27 -10.79
C PHE A 41 -9.57 -0.05 -11.11
N ASP A 42 -10.69 0.08 -10.39
CA ASP A 42 -11.56 1.26 -10.44
C ASP A 42 -11.47 2.07 -9.14
N LEU A 43 -10.81 3.23 -9.21
CA LEU A 43 -10.60 4.12 -8.07
C LEU A 43 -11.92 4.60 -7.45
N ASP A 44 -12.94 4.85 -8.27
CA ASP A 44 -14.20 5.43 -7.79
C ASP A 44 -15.02 4.42 -7.00
N THR A 45 -15.02 3.16 -7.44
CA THR A 45 -15.58 2.01 -6.70
C THR A 45 -14.82 1.77 -5.42
N PHE A 46 -13.48 1.81 -5.45
CA PHE A 46 -12.67 1.72 -4.23
C PHE A 46 -12.97 2.85 -3.24
N LYS A 47 -13.10 4.10 -3.71
CA LYS A 47 -13.47 5.24 -2.84
C LYS A 47 -14.84 5.08 -2.19
N ARG A 48 -15.79 4.43 -2.88
CA ARG A 48 -17.12 4.11 -2.33
C ARG A 48 -17.07 2.97 -1.31
N SER A 49 -16.23 1.96 -1.52
CA SER A 49 -16.10 0.84 -0.58
C SER A 49 -15.35 1.23 0.69
N CYS A 50 -14.42 2.18 0.62
CA CYS A 50 -13.75 2.71 1.79
C CYS A 50 -14.73 3.46 2.72
N VAL A 51 -15.20 2.78 3.76
CA VAL A 51 -15.95 3.38 4.87
C VAL A 51 -15.15 4.53 5.53
N ASP A 52 -15.85 5.52 6.10
CA ASP A 52 -15.19 6.69 6.67
C ASP A 52 -14.31 6.35 7.89
N SER A 53 -14.62 5.30 8.67
CA SER A 53 -13.81 4.79 9.79
C SER A 53 -14.43 3.54 10.46
N PRO A 54 -13.64 2.63 11.07
CA PRO A 54 -12.19 2.50 10.92
C PRO A 54 -11.85 1.93 9.53
N ILE A 55 -10.76 2.42 8.95
CA ILE A 55 -10.22 1.87 7.70
C ILE A 55 -9.56 0.54 8.06
N ASP A 56 -9.92 -0.54 7.36
CA ASP A 56 -9.28 -1.82 7.58
C ASP A 56 -7.78 -1.79 7.18
N VAL A 57 -7.00 -2.73 7.70
CA VAL A 57 -5.56 -2.83 7.45
C VAL A 57 -5.24 -2.93 5.95
N ASP A 58 -6.00 -3.72 5.20
CA ASP A 58 -5.75 -3.91 3.76
C ASP A 58 -6.09 -2.63 2.98
N ASP A 59 -7.25 -2.04 3.24
CA ASP A 59 -7.67 -0.77 2.63
C ASP A 59 -6.65 0.35 2.92
N ALA A 60 -6.15 0.43 4.16
CA ALA A 60 -5.13 1.40 4.54
C ALA A 60 -3.83 1.18 3.76
N GLY A 61 -3.42 -0.08 3.57
CA GLY A 61 -2.29 -0.45 2.72
C GLY A 61 -2.45 0.02 1.27
N VAL A 62 -3.63 -0.24 0.68
CA VAL A 62 -3.97 0.21 -0.67
C VAL A 62 -3.91 1.74 -0.77
N ILE A 63 -4.51 2.45 0.19
CA ILE A 63 -4.53 3.92 0.22
C ILE A 63 -3.10 4.50 0.27
N ILE A 64 -2.20 3.91 1.07
CA ILE A 64 -0.80 4.34 1.18
C ILE A 64 -0.05 4.08 -0.14
N ALA A 65 -0.27 2.93 -0.77
CA ALA A 65 0.31 2.60 -2.08
C ALA A 65 -0.14 3.58 -3.18
N LEU A 66 -1.45 3.90 -3.22
CA LEU A 66 -2.00 4.89 -4.14
C LEU A 66 -1.43 6.30 -3.89
N GLY A 67 -1.22 6.67 -2.62
CA GLY A 67 -0.53 7.91 -2.24
C GLY A 67 0.89 7.98 -2.80
N ALA A 68 1.65 6.90 -2.64
CA ALA A 68 3.00 6.79 -3.19
C ALA A 68 3.01 6.87 -4.73
N LEU A 69 2.07 6.20 -5.43
CA LEU A 69 1.95 6.31 -6.88
C LEU A 69 1.62 7.74 -7.34
N ALA A 70 0.80 8.46 -6.57
CA ALA A 70 0.44 9.83 -6.88
C ALA A 70 1.63 10.81 -6.79
N THR A 71 2.64 10.51 -5.95
CA THR A 71 3.87 11.33 -5.81
C THR A 71 5.05 10.83 -6.63
N THR A 72 5.05 9.56 -7.01
CA THR A 72 6.13 8.94 -7.77
C THR A 72 6.24 9.59 -9.16
N PRO A 73 7.43 10.08 -9.57
CA PRO A 73 7.62 10.65 -10.90
C PRO A 73 7.50 9.57 -11.98
N VAL A 74 7.14 9.96 -13.21
CA VAL A 74 6.84 9.01 -14.30
C VAL A 74 8.00 8.07 -14.62
N ASP A 75 9.23 8.54 -14.53
CA ASP A 75 10.45 7.76 -14.77
C ASP A 75 10.76 6.72 -13.66
N ARG A 76 10.06 6.79 -12.52
CA ARG A 76 10.22 5.87 -11.39
C ARG A 76 8.98 5.05 -11.07
N LEU A 77 7.99 5.05 -11.97
CA LEU A 77 6.81 4.22 -11.79
C LEU A 77 7.18 2.73 -11.74
N PRO A 78 6.45 1.91 -10.96
CA PRO A 78 6.66 0.47 -10.96
C PRO A 78 6.52 -0.11 -12.36
N ALA A 79 7.30 -1.15 -12.67
CA ALA A 79 7.24 -1.81 -13.97
C ALA A 79 5.81 -2.19 -14.34
N GLY A 80 5.42 -1.91 -15.59
CA GLY A 80 4.07 -2.17 -16.11
C GLY A 80 3.02 -1.12 -15.76
N ILE A 81 3.35 -0.08 -14.99
CA ILE A 81 2.46 1.06 -14.72
C ILE A 81 2.90 2.25 -15.56
N SER A 82 1.98 2.81 -16.31
CA SER A 82 2.18 3.97 -17.18
C SER A 82 1.75 5.27 -16.50
N ALA A 83 2.10 6.40 -17.13
CA ALA A 83 1.67 7.71 -16.68
C ALA A 83 0.13 7.91 -16.77
N ASP A 84 -0.54 7.19 -17.68
CA ASP A 84 -1.99 7.28 -17.85
C ASP A 84 -2.72 6.58 -16.70
N ASP A 85 -2.22 5.41 -16.28
CA ASP A 85 -2.76 4.62 -15.17
C ASP A 85 -2.80 5.40 -13.84
N VAL A 86 -1.79 6.25 -13.61
CA VAL A 86 -1.71 7.07 -12.39
C VAL A 86 -2.25 8.49 -12.57
N LYS A 87 -2.73 8.86 -13.76
CA LYS A 87 -3.20 10.21 -14.07
C LYS A 87 -4.34 10.63 -13.14
N VAL A 88 -5.28 9.73 -12.89
CA VAL A 88 -6.42 9.96 -12.00
C VAL A 88 -6.00 10.16 -10.53
N LEU A 89 -4.92 9.49 -10.11
CA LEU A 89 -4.33 9.61 -8.77
C LEU A 89 -3.69 10.98 -8.53
N ARG A 90 -3.19 11.60 -9.60
CA ARG A 90 -2.49 12.88 -9.56
C ARG A 90 -3.41 14.11 -9.57
N THR A 91 -4.72 13.93 -9.73
CA THR A 91 -5.66 15.06 -9.68
C THR A 91 -5.71 15.69 -8.28
N PRO A 92 -5.94 17.01 -8.14
CA PRO A 92 -6.00 17.66 -6.84
C PRO A 92 -7.03 17.06 -5.89
N GLN A 93 -8.19 16.65 -6.42
CA GLN A 93 -9.26 16.04 -5.65
C GLN A 93 -8.84 14.67 -5.11
N THR A 94 -8.26 13.81 -5.95
CA THR A 94 -7.80 12.49 -5.49
C THR A 94 -6.66 12.62 -4.50
N ARG A 95 -5.69 13.52 -4.72
CA ARG A 95 -4.60 13.77 -3.77
C ARG A 95 -5.11 14.25 -2.41
N ALA A 96 -6.08 15.16 -2.39
CA ALA A 96 -6.69 15.61 -1.14
C ALA A 96 -7.40 14.47 -0.39
N TRP A 97 -8.11 13.60 -1.11
CA TRP A 97 -8.76 12.42 -0.54
C TRP A 97 -7.74 11.41 0.02
N LEU A 98 -6.70 11.08 -0.75
CA LEU A 98 -5.61 10.19 -0.33
C LEU A 98 -4.92 10.73 0.91
N ARG A 99 -4.56 12.03 0.92
CA ARG A 99 -3.94 12.68 2.08
C ARG A 99 -4.82 12.57 3.34
N LYS A 100 -6.13 12.83 3.21
CA LYS A 100 -7.08 12.68 4.33
C LYS A 100 -7.05 11.25 4.87
N LYS A 101 -7.17 10.25 4.00
CA LYS A 101 -7.26 8.84 4.39
C LYS A 101 -5.94 8.30 4.95
N ILE A 102 -4.78 8.67 4.38
CA ILE A 102 -3.46 8.29 4.92
C ILE A 102 -3.28 8.89 6.31
N ASN A 103 -3.68 10.15 6.55
CA ASN A 103 -3.64 10.73 7.88
C ASN A 103 -4.53 9.96 8.86
N THR A 104 -5.76 9.60 8.47
CA THR A 104 -6.64 8.75 9.30
C THR A 104 -6.01 7.39 9.61
N ALA A 105 -5.31 6.78 8.65
CA ALA A 105 -4.60 5.52 8.87
C ALA A 105 -3.41 5.65 9.84
N MET A 106 -2.85 6.85 10.01
CA MET A 106 -1.77 7.11 10.97
C MET A 106 -2.27 7.56 12.36
N GLU A 107 -3.59 7.63 12.58
CA GLU A 107 -4.14 8.07 13.87
C GLU A 107 -4.01 6.98 14.95
N PRO A 108 -3.38 7.27 16.11
CA PRO A 108 -3.01 6.26 17.10
C PRO A 108 -4.19 5.54 17.76
N ASN A 109 -5.32 6.23 17.93
CA ASN A 109 -6.43 5.75 18.75
C ASN A 109 -7.56 5.08 17.94
N SER A 110 -7.54 5.20 16.61
CA SER A 110 -8.65 4.83 15.75
C SER A 110 -8.24 3.98 14.55
N SER A 111 -6.94 3.80 14.32
CA SER A 111 -6.42 3.09 13.15
C SER A 111 -5.98 1.66 13.49
N PRO A 112 -6.63 0.64 12.91
CA PRO A 112 -6.19 -0.76 13.01
C PRO A 112 -4.76 -0.99 12.52
N ILE A 113 -4.36 -0.34 11.42
CA ILE A 113 -2.99 -0.47 10.87
C ILE A 113 -1.96 0.19 11.80
N TYR A 114 -2.32 1.28 12.48
CA TYR A 114 -1.44 1.88 13.49
C TYR A 114 -1.24 0.91 14.66
N ALA A 115 -2.33 0.39 15.22
CA ALA A 115 -2.28 -0.55 16.34
C ALA A 115 -1.47 -1.80 15.98
N LEU A 116 -1.60 -2.29 14.73
CA LEU A 116 -0.78 -3.38 14.21
C LEU A 116 0.71 -3.03 14.27
N TRP A 117 1.13 -1.88 13.70
CA TRP A 117 2.54 -1.48 13.69
C TRP A 117 3.09 -1.17 15.08
N GLU A 118 2.27 -0.70 16.02
CA GLU A 118 2.69 -0.49 17.41
C GLU A 118 3.19 -1.80 18.05
N THR A 119 2.60 -2.94 17.71
CA THR A 119 3.02 -4.25 18.24
C THR A 119 4.36 -4.77 17.69
N THR A 120 4.85 -4.19 16.59
CA THR A 120 6.05 -4.68 15.88
C THR A 120 7.36 -4.06 16.38
N GLY A 121 7.30 -2.93 17.08
CA GLY A 121 8.48 -2.11 17.41
C GLY A 121 9.00 -1.23 16.27
N GLU A 122 8.48 -1.37 15.05
CA GLU A 122 8.91 -0.62 13.85
C GLU A 122 7.97 0.56 13.49
N LEU A 123 7.04 0.90 14.37
CA LEU A 123 6.01 1.94 14.15
C LEU A 123 6.60 3.27 13.67
N GLU A 124 7.66 3.75 14.31
CA GLU A 124 8.31 5.01 13.94
C GLU A 124 8.90 4.98 12.53
N LEU A 125 9.43 3.82 12.11
CA LEU A 125 9.96 3.64 10.76
C LEU A 125 8.81 3.65 9.75
N TRP A 126 7.73 2.92 10.02
CA TRP A 126 6.54 2.92 9.18
C TRP A 126 5.92 4.31 9.07
N LEU A 127 5.74 5.04 10.17
CA LEU A 127 5.20 6.42 10.16
C LEU A 127 6.04 7.35 9.28
N ARG A 128 7.38 7.27 9.38
CA ARG A 128 8.27 8.05 8.52
C ARG A 128 8.10 7.72 7.04
N ARG A 129 8.02 6.43 6.69
CA ARG A 129 7.84 5.97 5.30
C ARG A 129 6.47 6.37 4.75
N THR A 130 5.41 6.20 5.53
CA THR A 130 4.04 6.57 5.16
C THR A 130 3.89 8.08 4.98
N ARG A 131 4.52 8.90 5.83
CA ARG A 131 4.54 10.36 5.67
C ARG A 131 5.25 10.79 4.38
N ALA A 132 6.32 10.10 3.98
CA ALA A 132 7.01 10.37 2.72
C ALA A 132 6.15 10.01 1.49
N ALA A 133 5.14 9.15 1.65
CA ALA A 133 4.19 8.77 0.61
C ALA A 133 2.98 9.74 0.51
N LEU A 134 2.87 10.76 1.35
CA LEU A 134 1.76 11.71 1.30
C LEU A 134 1.78 12.54 0.00
N PRO A 135 0.71 12.47 -0.82
CA PRO A 135 0.54 13.34 -1.98
C PRO A 135 0.08 14.74 -1.58
#